data_AF-A0A968VMF4-F1
#
_entry.id   AF-A0A968VMF4-F1
#
_cell.length_a   1.000
_cell.length_b   1.000
_cell.length_c   1.000
_cell.angle_alpha   90.00
_cell.angle_beta   90.00
_cell.angle_gamma   90.00
#
_symmetry.space_group_name_H-M   'P 1'
#
loop_
_entity.id
_entity.type
_entity.pdbx_description
1 polymer ?
#
loop_
_entity_poly.entity_id
_entity_poly.type
_entity_poly.pdbx_seq_one_letter_code
_entity_poly.pdbx_strand_id
1 'polypeptide(L)'
;MATPPITTQFVQVPHGDLKISAYLARPETSTALPAVIVIQEIFGVNFHIRDVTERFAKAGYVAIAPALYQRTAPGFETGYTPEDVTIGRSYAQQTTAAELLGDLQATIDYLKAENLVQDGAIGCIGFCFGGHVAYLAATLPEIRATASFYGAGIALRTPGGGAPTVTRTPEITGTIYTFFGTEDASIPPDQIATIQTALEQHQIKHKVLVYEGADHGFCCDARGSYNPTAATAAFQEVQELFQRELGA
;
A
#
# COMPACT_ATOMS: atom_id res chain seq x y z
N MET A 1 -2.37 10.73 -25.82
CA MET A 1 -3.77 10.26 -25.84
C MET A 1 -4.47 10.88 -24.63
N ALA A 2 -5.73 11.30 -24.76
CA ALA A 2 -6.46 11.85 -23.62
C ALA A 2 -6.64 10.78 -22.54
N THR A 3 -6.45 11.12 -21.27
CA THR A 3 -6.74 10.22 -20.15
C THR A 3 -8.23 9.83 -20.20
N PRO A 4 -8.56 8.53 -20.25
CA PRO A 4 -9.96 8.11 -20.24
C PRO A 4 -10.65 8.61 -18.96
N PRO A 5 -11.95 8.96 -19.02
CA PRO A 5 -12.71 9.23 -17.81
C PRO A 5 -12.64 8.02 -16.86
N ILE A 6 -12.70 8.29 -15.56
CA ILE A 6 -12.71 7.25 -14.53
C ILE A 6 -14.08 7.17 -13.89
N THR A 7 -14.45 5.99 -13.44
CA THR A 7 -15.59 5.76 -12.55
C THR A 7 -15.08 5.43 -11.15
N THR A 8 -15.77 5.92 -10.13
CA THR A 8 -15.46 5.61 -8.73
C THR A 8 -16.71 5.14 -7.99
N GLN A 9 -16.53 4.18 -7.08
CA GLN A 9 -17.61 3.68 -6.24
C GLN A 9 -17.06 2.97 -5.00
N PHE A 10 -17.87 2.91 -3.94
CA PHE A 10 -17.62 1.96 -2.86
C PHE A 10 -18.21 0.59 -3.22
N VAL A 11 -17.38 -0.45 -3.15
CA VAL A 11 -17.76 -1.86 -3.34
C VAL A 11 -17.65 -2.62 -2.01
N GLN A 12 -18.20 -3.84 -2.00
CA GLN A 12 -18.13 -4.74 -0.85
C GLN A 12 -17.30 -5.97 -1.24
N VAL A 13 -16.09 -6.07 -0.71
CA VAL A 13 -15.20 -7.21 -0.91
C VAL A 13 -15.59 -8.31 0.09
N PRO A 14 -16.00 -9.51 -0.36
CA PRO A 14 -16.40 -10.59 0.53
C PRO A 14 -15.19 -11.28 1.17
N HIS A 15 -15.19 -11.42 2.49
CA HIS A 15 -14.23 -12.21 3.26
C HIS A 15 -14.99 -13.06 4.29
N GLY A 16 -15.48 -14.24 3.88
CA GLY A 16 -16.39 -15.03 4.72
C GLY A 16 -17.66 -14.24 5.04
N ASP A 17 -17.99 -14.09 6.32
CA ASP A 17 -19.14 -13.28 6.76
C ASP A 17 -18.86 -11.77 6.78
N LEU A 18 -17.59 -11.36 6.69
CA LEU A 18 -17.24 -9.95 6.63
C LEU A 18 -17.40 -9.42 5.20
N LYS A 19 -17.95 -8.21 5.10
CA LYS A 19 -17.96 -7.41 3.88
C LYS A 19 -17.06 -6.20 4.08
N ILE A 20 -15.89 -6.22 3.45
CA ILE A 20 -14.91 -5.13 3.52
C ILE A 20 -15.34 -4.05 2.56
N SER A 21 -15.66 -2.86 3.08
CA SER A 21 -15.88 -1.69 2.24
C SER A 21 -14.57 -1.34 1.53
N ALA A 22 -14.62 -1.12 0.22
CA ALA A 22 -13.44 -0.73 -0.55
C ALA A 22 -13.77 0.38 -1.55
N TYR A 23 -12.90 1.39 -1.66
CA TYR A 23 -13.03 2.42 -2.69
C TYR A 23 -12.39 1.93 -3.98
N LEU A 24 -13.21 1.72 -5.02
CA LEU A 24 -12.77 1.26 -6.33
C LEU A 24 -12.78 2.44 -7.31
N ALA A 25 -11.67 2.66 -7.99
CA ALA A 25 -11.55 3.58 -9.11
C ALA A 25 -11.03 2.83 -10.34
N ARG A 26 -11.66 3.03 -11.50
CA ARG A 26 -11.24 2.37 -12.75
C ARG A 26 -11.50 3.24 -13.98
N PRO A 27 -10.65 3.16 -15.02
CA PRO A 27 -10.95 3.72 -16.34
C PRO A 27 -12.24 3.19 -16.93
N GLU A 28 -12.96 4.04 -17.67
CA GLU A 28 -14.01 3.60 -18.57
C GLU A 28 -13.40 2.95 -19.81
N THR A 29 -13.22 1.64 -19.77
CA THR A 29 -12.67 0.84 -20.86
C THR A 29 -13.29 -0.56 -20.90
N SER A 30 -13.15 -1.24 -22.03
CA SER A 30 -13.47 -2.66 -22.18
C SER A 30 -12.23 -3.57 -22.20
N THR A 31 -11.03 -3.00 -22.12
CA THR A 31 -9.76 -3.73 -22.09
C THR A 31 -9.44 -4.12 -20.65
N ALA A 32 -8.97 -5.35 -20.42
CA ALA A 32 -8.45 -5.76 -19.14
C ALA A 32 -7.15 -4.99 -18.82
N LEU A 33 -7.05 -4.47 -17.59
CA LEU A 33 -5.96 -3.61 -17.13
C LEU A 33 -5.25 -4.23 -15.93
N PRO A 34 -3.97 -3.90 -15.68
CA PRO A 34 -3.33 -4.22 -14.41
C PRO A 34 -4.08 -3.57 -13.24
N ALA A 35 -4.00 -4.19 -12.06
CA ALA A 35 -4.66 -3.71 -10.86
C ALA A 35 -3.68 -3.29 -9.76
N VAL A 36 -4.08 -2.30 -8.96
CA VAL A 36 -3.30 -1.79 -7.84
C VAL A 36 -4.16 -1.75 -6.59
N ILE A 37 -3.72 -2.44 -5.54
CA ILE A 37 -4.31 -2.32 -4.20
C ILE A 37 -3.62 -1.15 -3.48
N VAL A 38 -4.40 -0.13 -3.10
CA VAL A 38 -3.91 1.06 -2.38
C VAL A 38 -4.22 0.92 -0.89
N ILE A 39 -3.17 0.79 -0.08
CA ILE A 39 -3.27 0.42 1.33
C ILE A 39 -3.18 1.67 2.20
N GLN A 40 -4.21 1.85 3.03
CA GLN A 40 -4.40 3.02 3.89
C GLN A 40 -3.27 3.27 4.90
N GLU A 41 -3.14 4.53 5.29
CA GLU A 41 -2.45 4.91 6.53
C GLU A 41 -3.32 4.58 7.76
N ILE A 42 -2.97 5.10 8.93
CA ILE A 42 -3.77 4.94 10.16
C ILE A 42 -5.12 5.67 10.14
N PHE A 43 -5.39 6.46 9.09
CA PHE A 43 -6.54 7.36 9.02
C PHE A 43 -7.72 6.81 8.22
N GLY A 44 -7.70 5.51 7.87
CA GLY A 44 -8.74 4.90 7.03
C GLY A 44 -8.58 5.20 5.54
N VAL A 45 -9.61 4.87 4.76
CA VAL A 45 -9.70 5.17 3.32
C VAL A 45 -10.14 6.63 3.13
N ASN A 46 -9.37 7.55 3.70
CA ASN A 46 -9.67 8.98 3.72
C ASN A 46 -9.45 9.63 2.34
N PHE A 47 -9.61 10.96 2.26
CA PHE A 47 -9.46 11.72 1.02
C PHE A 47 -8.14 11.44 0.28
N HIS A 48 -7.01 11.39 0.99
CA HIS A 48 -5.70 11.16 0.36
C HIS A 48 -5.62 9.77 -0.29
N ILE A 49 -6.09 8.73 0.41
CA ILE A 49 -6.09 7.36 -0.12
C ILE A 49 -7.02 7.24 -1.34
N ARG A 50 -8.20 7.87 -1.29
CA ARG A 50 -9.11 7.93 -2.44
C ARG A 50 -8.49 8.62 -3.64
N ASP A 51 -7.85 9.77 -3.42
CA ASP A 51 -7.20 10.53 -4.47
C ASP A 51 -6.02 9.74 -5.10
N VAL A 52 -5.19 9.07 -4.30
CA VAL A 52 -4.15 8.16 -4.83
C VAL A 52 -4.76 7.03 -5.67
N THR A 53 -5.86 6.44 -5.20
CA THR A 53 -6.59 5.40 -5.94
C THR A 53 -7.07 5.93 -7.30
N GLU A 54 -7.60 7.15 -7.35
CA GLU A 54 -8.01 7.80 -8.59
C GLU A 54 -6.83 8.15 -9.51
N ARG A 55 -5.66 8.53 -8.95
CA ARG A 55 -4.44 8.80 -9.75
C ARG A 55 -3.97 7.52 -10.46
N PHE A 56 -4.04 6.35 -9.82
CA PHE A 56 -3.76 5.07 -10.48
C PHE A 56 -4.82 4.74 -11.54
N ALA A 57 -6.10 4.99 -11.28
CA ALA A 57 -7.13 4.83 -12.30
C ALA A 57 -6.84 5.71 -13.53
N LYS A 58 -6.54 7.00 -13.32
CA LYS A 58 -6.14 7.94 -14.40
C LYS A 58 -4.86 7.50 -15.13
N ALA A 59 -4.01 6.70 -14.50
CA ALA A 59 -2.79 6.16 -15.09
C ALA A 59 -2.99 4.80 -15.80
N GLY A 60 -4.21 4.28 -15.90
CA GLY A 60 -4.52 3.06 -16.64
C GLY A 60 -4.58 1.78 -15.80
N TYR A 61 -4.81 1.89 -14.49
CA TYR A 61 -4.94 0.75 -13.59
C TYR A 61 -6.37 0.60 -13.06
N VAL A 62 -6.80 -0.63 -12.74
CA VAL A 62 -7.94 -0.83 -11.83
C VAL A 62 -7.43 -0.68 -10.40
N ALA A 63 -7.81 0.38 -9.70
CA ALA A 63 -7.27 0.70 -8.38
C ALA A 63 -8.33 0.50 -7.30
N ILE A 64 -7.99 -0.20 -6.22
CA ILE A 64 -8.91 -0.48 -5.11
C ILE A 64 -8.25 -0.22 -3.74
N ALA A 65 -8.94 0.47 -2.85
CA ALA A 65 -8.50 0.73 -1.49
C ALA A 65 -9.43 0.05 -0.47
N PRO A 66 -9.09 -1.14 0.07
CA PRO A 66 -9.89 -1.82 1.08
C PRO A 66 -9.76 -1.15 2.46
N ALA A 67 -10.88 -1.01 3.18
CA ALA A 67 -10.91 -0.50 4.54
C ALA A 67 -10.45 -1.58 5.54
N LEU A 68 -9.17 -1.53 5.93
CA LEU A 68 -8.54 -2.55 6.77
C LEU A 68 -9.03 -2.53 8.24
N TYR A 69 -9.79 -1.51 8.62
CA TYR A 69 -10.42 -1.43 9.95
C TYR A 69 -11.87 -1.88 9.95
N GLN A 70 -12.33 -2.57 8.90
CA GLN A 70 -13.73 -3.03 8.80
C GLN A 70 -14.18 -3.86 10.02
N ARG A 71 -13.29 -4.64 10.65
CA ARG A 71 -13.64 -5.44 11.84
C ARG A 71 -13.83 -4.62 13.10
N THR A 72 -13.05 -3.57 13.27
CA THR A 72 -12.96 -2.81 14.54
C THR A 72 -13.72 -1.49 14.47
N ALA A 73 -13.69 -0.81 13.33
CA ALA A 73 -14.31 0.48 13.10
C ALA A 73 -14.81 0.62 11.65
N PRO A 74 -15.95 -0.02 11.28
CA PRO A 74 -16.57 0.12 9.98
C PRO A 74 -16.77 1.59 9.57
N GLY A 75 -16.32 1.94 8.36
CA GLY A 75 -16.47 3.30 7.83
C GLY A 75 -15.55 4.35 8.48
N PHE A 76 -14.58 3.93 9.29
CA PHE A 76 -13.63 4.86 9.87
C PHE A 76 -12.76 5.50 8.80
N GLU A 77 -12.81 6.83 8.77
CA GLU A 77 -11.83 7.68 8.11
C GLU A 77 -11.68 8.97 8.91
N THR A 78 -10.51 9.60 8.83
CA THR A 78 -10.30 10.89 9.47
C THR A 78 -9.23 11.75 8.80
N GLY A 79 -9.04 12.96 9.32
CA GLY A 79 -7.99 13.90 8.97
C GLY A 79 -6.67 13.57 9.67
N TYR A 80 -5.92 14.61 10.05
CA TYR A 80 -4.53 14.49 10.51
C TYR A 80 -4.23 15.29 11.79
N THR A 81 -5.26 15.58 12.59
CA THR A 81 -5.07 16.20 13.91
C THR A 81 -4.34 15.24 14.87
N PRO A 82 -3.73 15.73 15.96
CA PRO A 82 -3.16 14.85 16.98
C PRO A 82 -4.15 13.82 17.55
N GLU A 83 -5.43 14.20 17.66
CA GLU A 83 -6.52 13.32 18.07
C GLU A 83 -6.76 12.22 17.04
N ASP A 84 -6.75 12.57 15.75
CA ASP A 84 -6.87 11.62 14.62
C ASP A 84 -5.74 10.60 14.62
N VAL A 85 -4.50 11.06 14.85
CA VAL A 85 -3.32 10.18 14.97
C VAL A 85 -3.50 9.21 16.13
N THR A 86 -4.01 9.69 17.27
CA THR A 86 -4.22 8.86 18.46
C THR A 86 -5.25 7.77 18.21
N ILE A 87 -6.41 8.14 17.64
CA ILE A 87 -7.50 7.20 17.34
C ILE A 87 -7.07 6.21 16.25
N GLY A 88 -6.48 6.70 15.16
CA GLY A 88 -6.00 5.87 14.06
C GLY A 88 -4.96 4.85 14.50
N ARG A 89 -4.00 5.25 15.34
CA ARG A 89 -3.00 4.34 15.92
C ARG A 89 -3.65 3.26 16.78
N SER A 90 -4.68 3.61 17.56
CA SER A 90 -5.43 2.64 18.36
C SER A 90 -6.08 1.56 17.49
N TYR A 91 -6.68 1.91 16.35
CA TYR A 91 -7.24 0.93 15.43
C TYR A 91 -6.17 0.10 14.73
N ALA A 92 -5.08 0.73 14.29
CA ALA A 92 -3.94 0.01 13.70
C ALA A 92 -3.37 -1.06 14.66
N GLN A 93 -3.27 -0.76 15.96
CA GLN A 93 -2.76 -1.68 16.98
C GLN A 93 -3.66 -2.89 17.25
N GLN A 94 -4.95 -2.80 16.91
CA GLN A 94 -5.90 -3.91 17.04
C GLN A 94 -5.85 -4.89 15.87
N THR A 95 -5.12 -4.56 14.79
CA THR A 95 -4.99 -5.45 13.63
C THR A 95 -3.94 -6.55 13.87
N THR A 96 -4.18 -7.72 13.29
CA THR A 96 -3.19 -8.80 13.21
C THR A 96 -2.71 -9.03 11.78
N ALA A 97 -1.48 -9.52 11.60
CA ALA A 97 -0.95 -9.81 10.28
C ALA A 97 -1.77 -10.87 9.51
N ALA A 98 -2.37 -11.83 10.23
CA ALA A 98 -3.25 -12.83 9.63
C ALA A 98 -4.52 -12.21 9.05
N GLU A 99 -5.18 -11.33 9.80
CA GLU A 99 -6.38 -10.62 9.30
C GLU A 99 -6.05 -9.69 8.14
N LEU A 100 -4.96 -8.93 8.23
CA LEU A 100 -4.52 -8.03 7.17
C LEU A 100 -4.23 -8.79 5.86
N LEU A 101 -3.52 -9.91 5.94
CA LEU A 101 -3.27 -10.76 4.78
C LEU A 101 -4.55 -11.40 4.24
N GLY A 102 -5.46 -11.82 5.11
CA GLY A 102 -6.78 -12.32 4.70
C GLY A 102 -7.60 -11.27 3.95
N ASP A 103 -7.64 -10.04 4.44
CA ASP A 103 -8.35 -8.91 3.82
C ASP A 103 -7.76 -8.55 2.45
N LEU A 104 -6.43 -8.57 2.34
CA LEU A 104 -5.74 -8.34 1.08
C LEU A 104 -5.94 -9.50 0.10
N GLN A 105 -5.91 -10.75 0.56
CA GLN A 105 -6.23 -11.91 -0.28
C GLN A 105 -7.68 -11.86 -0.79
N ALA A 106 -8.64 -11.51 0.06
CA ALA A 106 -10.03 -11.30 -0.36
C ALA A 106 -10.16 -10.19 -1.41
N THR A 107 -9.34 -9.13 -1.28
CA THR A 107 -9.27 -8.05 -2.26
C THR A 107 -8.66 -8.51 -3.59
N ILE A 108 -7.61 -9.34 -3.56
CA ILE A 108 -7.02 -10.00 -4.74
C ILE A 108 -8.06 -10.89 -5.43
N ASP A 109 -8.80 -11.70 -4.67
CA ASP A 109 -9.83 -12.59 -5.21
C ASP A 109 -10.99 -11.80 -5.83
N TYR A 110 -11.39 -10.69 -5.19
CA TYR A 110 -12.37 -9.75 -5.75
C TYR A 110 -11.89 -9.19 -7.09
N LEU A 111 -10.63 -8.72 -7.17
CA LEU A 111 -10.06 -8.20 -8.41
C LEU A 111 -10.00 -9.27 -9.51
N LYS A 112 -9.60 -10.51 -9.19
CA LYS A 112 -9.53 -11.61 -10.16
C LYS A 112 -10.91 -12.01 -10.71
N ALA A 113 -11.99 -11.72 -9.99
CA ALA A 113 -13.35 -11.96 -10.45
C ALA A 113 -13.89 -10.84 -11.36
N GLU A 114 -13.23 -9.68 -11.43
CA GLU A 114 -13.60 -8.56 -12.28
C GLU A 114 -13.03 -8.76 -13.70
N ASN A 115 -13.90 -8.79 -14.72
CA ASN A 115 -13.49 -8.95 -16.13
C ASN A 115 -12.53 -7.86 -16.65
N LEU A 116 -12.40 -6.74 -15.92
CA LEU A 116 -11.51 -5.63 -16.27
C LEU A 116 -10.10 -5.76 -15.67
N VAL A 117 -9.82 -6.79 -14.87
CA VAL A 117 -8.49 -7.01 -14.31
C VAL A 117 -7.74 -8.04 -15.16
N GLN A 118 -6.54 -7.68 -15.59
CA GLN A 118 -5.65 -8.57 -16.30
C GLN A 118 -5.10 -9.64 -15.36
N ASP A 119 -5.19 -10.90 -15.80
CA ASP A 119 -4.65 -12.04 -15.06
C ASP A 119 -3.17 -11.87 -14.74
N GLY A 120 -2.82 -12.12 -13.48
CA GLY A 120 -1.43 -12.09 -13.01
C GLY A 120 -0.78 -10.71 -12.98
N ALA A 121 -1.54 -9.62 -13.10
CA ALA A 121 -1.01 -8.25 -13.12
C ALA A 121 -1.52 -7.40 -11.94
N ILE A 122 -1.37 -7.91 -10.71
CA ILE A 122 -1.77 -7.22 -9.49
C ILE A 122 -0.53 -6.72 -8.74
N GLY A 123 -0.50 -5.43 -8.43
CA GLY A 123 0.46 -4.81 -7.53
C GLY A 123 -0.21 -4.20 -6.30
N CYS A 124 0.60 -3.76 -5.35
CA CYS A 124 0.12 -2.98 -4.22
C CYS A 124 1.04 -1.82 -3.89
N ILE A 125 0.46 -0.79 -3.29
CA ILE A 125 1.14 0.37 -2.75
C ILE A 125 0.55 0.69 -1.38
N GLY A 126 1.37 1.06 -0.42
CA GLY A 126 0.88 1.46 0.89
C GLY A 126 1.77 2.48 1.56
N PHE A 127 1.17 3.27 2.45
CA PHE A 127 1.80 4.41 3.10
C PHE A 127 1.74 4.29 4.63
N CYS A 128 2.82 4.63 5.35
CA CYS A 128 2.88 4.59 6.82
C CYS A 128 2.58 3.17 7.34
N PHE A 129 1.50 3.02 8.11
CA PHE A 129 0.95 1.72 8.49
C PHE A 129 0.73 0.84 7.26
N GLY A 130 0.13 1.40 6.20
CA GLY A 130 -0.05 0.74 4.92
C GLY A 130 1.27 0.36 4.24
N GLY A 131 2.38 1.07 4.48
CA GLY A 131 3.70 0.68 3.96
C GLY A 131 4.22 -0.59 4.61
N HIS A 132 4.06 -0.71 5.94
CA HIS A 132 4.33 -1.97 6.65
C HIS A 132 3.41 -3.08 6.14
N VAL A 133 2.12 -2.79 5.97
CA VAL A 133 1.16 -3.76 5.44
C VAL A 133 1.46 -4.14 3.97
N ALA A 134 1.97 -3.23 3.14
CA ALA A 134 2.40 -3.52 1.77
C ALA A 134 3.59 -4.49 1.77
N TYR A 135 4.55 -4.33 2.69
CA TYR A 135 5.63 -5.30 2.85
C TYR A 135 5.12 -6.70 3.24
N LEU A 136 4.09 -6.78 4.11
CA LEU A 136 3.40 -8.04 4.37
C LEU A 136 2.68 -8.57 3.13
N ALA A 137 1.97 -7.71 2.40
CA ALA A 137 1.23 -8.06 1.20
C ALA A 137 2.14 -8.66 0.11
N ALA A 138 3.41 -8.25 0.06
CA ALA A 138 4.41 -8.80 -0.86
C ALA A 138 4.67 -10.31 -0.67
N THR A 139 4.27 -10.89 0.47
CA THR A 139 4.32 -12.34 0.73
C THR A 139 3.16 -13.11 0.09
N LEU A 140 2.13 -12.42 -0.42
CA LEU A 140 1.06 -13.04 -1.19
C LEU A 140 1.53 -13.28 -2.64
N PRO A 141 1.46 -14.53 -3.15
CA PRO A 141 2.10 -14.89 -4.42
C PRO A 141 1.53 -14.17 -5.65
N GLU A 142 0.28 -13.70 -5.58
CA GLU A 142 -0.37 -12.92 -6.64
C GLU A 142 0.14 -11.47 -6.73
N ILE A 143 0.78 -10.93 -5.68
CA ILE A 143 1.34 -9.58 -5.72
C ILE A 143 2.67 -9.61 -6.48
N ARG A 144 2.66 -9.04 -7.68
CA ARG A 144 3.81 -8.99 -8.58
C ARG A 144 4.74 -7.81 -8.30
N ALA A 145 4.18 -6.70 -7.85
CA ALA A 145 4.88 -5.45 -7.61
C ALA A 145 4.41 -4.80 -6.31
N THR A 146 5.33 -4.39 -5.45
CA THR A 146 5.03 -3.77 -4.15
C THR A 146 5.76 -2.45 -4.01
N ALA A 147 5.03 -1.39 -3.67
CA ALA A 147 5.59 -0.10 -3.28
C ALA A 147 5.28 0.20 -1.80
N SER A 148 6.28 0.04 -0.94
CA SER A 148 6.17 0.23 0.52
C SER A 148 6.73 1.58 0.93
N PHE A 149 5.87 2.55 1.21
CA PHE A 149 6.26 3.91 1.61
C PHE A 149 6.29 4.07 3.15
N TYR A 150 7.46 4.46 3.67
CA TYR A 150 7.71 4.79 5.07
C TYR A 150 7.02 3.81 6.04
N GLY A 151 7.23 2.52 5.79
CA GLY A 151 6.65 1.40 6.55
C GLY A 151 7.29 1.23 7.92
N ALA A 152 6.85 2.01 8.91
CA ALA A 152 7.43 2.01 10.24
C ALA A 152 7.19 0.69 11.00
N GLY A 153 8.26 0.10 11.53
CA GLY A 153 8.21 -1.11 12.36
C GLY A 153 8.41 -2.43 11.63
N ILE A 154 8.65 -2.45 10.31
CA ILE A 154 8.93 -3.69 9.54
C ILE A 154 10.09 -4.48 10.18
N ALA A 155 11.16 -3.80 10.57
CA ALA A 155 12.34 -4.40 11.19
C ALA A 155 12.13 -4.81 12.66
N LEU A 156 11.07 -4.33 13.31
CA LEU A 156 10.91 -4.41 14.77
C LEU A 156 9.75 -5.28 15.24
N ARG A 157 8.67 -5.37 14.47
CA ARG A 157 7.42 -5.99 14.91
C ARG A 157 6.59 -6.49 13.75
N THR A 158 5.56 -7.24 14.09
CA THR A 158 4.46 -7.62 13.19
C THR A 158 3.13 -7.24 13.85
N PRO A 159 2.13 -6.74 13.08
CA PRO A 159 0.79 -6.49 13.62
C PRO A 159 0.23 -7.75 14.32
N GLY A 160 -0.29 -7.59 15.53
CA GLY A 160 -0.73 -8.72 16.37
C GLY A 160 0.37 -9.46 17.13
N GLY A 161 1.64 -9.06 17.00
CA GLY A 161 2.78 -9.69 17.68
C GLY A 161 3.50 -10.76 16.85
N GLY A 162 4.48 -11.42 17.47
CA GLY A 162 5.34 -12.41 16.80
C GLY A 162 6.71 -11.86 16.39
N ALA A 163 7.43 -12.64 15.57
CA ALA A 163 8.71 -12.21 15.01
C ALA A 163 8.51 -10.98 14.11
N PRO A 164 9.51 -10.08 13.99
CA PRO A 164 9.40 -8.90 13.13
C PRO A 164 9.05 -9.24 11.68
N THR A 165 8.30 -8.36 11.00
CA THR A 165 7.83 -8.61 9.63
C THR A 165 8.97 -8.86 8.65
N VAL A 166 10.14 -8.25 8.85
CA VAL A 166 11.34 -8.50 8.04
C VAL A 166 11.80 -9.96 8.04
N THR A 167 11.36 -10.78 9.00
CA THR A 167 11.65 -12.24 9.00
C THR A 167 10.86 -13.00 7.93
N ARG A 168 9.82 -12.39 7.36
CA ARG A 168 8.98 -12.96 6.30
C ARG A 168 9.46 -12.64 4.89
N THR A 169 10.56 -11.90 4.75
CA THR A 169 11.19 -11.59 3.46
C THR A 169 11.39 -12.80 2.53
N PRO A 170 11.75 -14.01 3.01
CA PRO A 170 11.89 -15.18 2.12
C PRO A 170 10.58 -15.61 1.44
N GLU A 171 9.43 -15.17 1.94
CA GLU A 171 8.11 -15.47 1.38
C GLU A 171 7.76 -14.54 0.19
N ILE A 172 8.53 -13.48 -0.05
CA ILE A 172 8.26 -12.51 -1.12
C ILE A 172 8.60 -13.10 -2.49
N THR A 173 7.63 -13.11 -3.41
CA THR A 173 7.81 -13.64 -4.78
C THR A 173 7.79 -12.56 -5.87
N GLY A 174 7.33 -11.35 -5.54
CA GLY A 174 7.27 -10.19 -6.44
C GLY A 174 8.54 -9.33 -6.41
N THR A 175 8.49 -8.21 -7.14
CA THR A 175 9.46 -7.11 -7.00
C THR A 175 8.96 -6.11 -5.96
N ILE A 176 9.81 -5.71 -5.01
CA ILE A 176 9.45 -4.76 -3.94
C ILE A 176 10.36 -3.54 -3.91
N TYR A 177 9.80 -2.35 -4.03
CA TYR A 177 10.51 -1.10 -3.76
C TYR A 177 10.06 -0.53 -2.42
N THR A 178 11.03 -0.12 -1.60
CA THR A 178 10.78 0.53 -0.31
C THR A 178 11.27 1.96 -0.35
N PHE A 179 10.46 2.90 0.15
CA PHE A 179 10.71 4.34 0.07
C PHE A 179 10.78 4.94 1.47
N PHE A 180 11.92 5.52 1.85
CA PHE A 180 12.17 6.09 3.17
C PHE A 180 12.67 7.52 3.07
N GLY A 181 12.55 8.30 4.15
CA GLY A 181 13.12 9.64 4.27
C GLY A 181 14.22 9.68 5.31
N THR A 182 15.25 10.53 5.13
CA THR A 182 16.36 10.64 6.09
C THR A 182 15.97 11.30 7.41
N GLU A 183 14.91 12.12 7.42
CA GLU A 183 14.44 12.84 8.61
C GLU A 183 13.35 12.07 9.37
N ASP A 184 12.91 10.91 8.85
CA ASP A 184 11.90 10.08 9.49
C ASP A 184 12.45 9.39 10.74
N ALA A 185 12.30 10.05 11.89
CA ALA A 185 12.73 9.53 13.18
C ALA A 185 12.03 8.23 13.60
N SER A 186 10.92 7.85 12.96
CA SER A 186 10.24 6.58 13.23
C SER A 186 10.92 5.38 12.54
N ILE A 187 11.81 5.63 11.57
CA ILE A 187 12.52 4.63 10.79
C ILE A 187 14.00 5.01 10.68
N PRO A 188 14.78 4.88 11.77
CA PRO A 188 16.20 5.21 11.76
C PRO A 188 17.00 4.35 10.77
N PRO A 189 18.20 4.82 10.35
CA PRO A 189 18.99 4.17 9.30
C PRO A 189 19.34 2.69 9.53
N ASP A 190 19.47 2.25 10.79
CA ASP A 190 19.72 0.85 11.15
C ASP A 190 18.53 -0.06 10.80
N GLN A 191 17.29 0.44 10.91
CA GLN A 191 16.10 -0.30 10.48
C GLN A 191 16.02 -0.39 8.96
N ILE A 192 16.37 0.68 8.24
CA ILE A 192 16.46 0.68 6.77
C ILE A 192 17.51 -0.34 6.33
N ALA A 193 18.69 -0.32 6.95
CA ALA A 193 19.77 -1.28 6.67
C ALA A 193 19.35 -2.73 6.97
N THR A 194 18.57 -2.97 8.02
CA THR A 194 18.02 -4.30 8.33
C THR A 194 17.10 -4.80 7.22
N ILE A 195 16.20 -3.94 6.71
CA ILE A 195 15.31 -4.28 5.60
C ILE A 195 16.10 -4.57 4.33
N GLN A 196 17.07 -3.72 4.00
CA GLN A 196 17.94 -3.91 2.83
C GLN A 196 18.71 -5.24 2.92
N THR A 197 19.34 -5.51 4.06
CA THR A 197 20.11 -6.74 4.29
C THR A 197 19.24 -7.98 4.10
N ALA A 198 18.00 -7.97 4.61
CA ALA A 198 17.10 -9.11 4.46
C ALA A 198 16.70 -9.32 2.99
N LEU A 199 16.40 -8.25 2.25
CA LEU A 199 16.05 -8.32 0.83
C LEU A 199 17.22 -8.85 -0.01
N GLU A 200 18.45 -8.39 0.27
CA GLU A 200 19.67 -8.86 -0.38
C GLU A 200 19.98 -10.32 -0.05
N GLN A 201 19.93 -10.70 1.23
CA GLN A 201 20.21 -12.06 1.70
C GLN A 201 19.31 -13.10 1.04
N HIS A 202 18.04 -12.77 0.85
CA HIS A 202 17.05 -13.64 0.22
C HIS A 202 16.91 -13.42 -1.29
N GLN A 203 17.79 -12.60 -1.89
CA GLN A 203 17.87 -12.36 -3.33
C GLN A 203 16.53 -11.87 -3.92
N ILE A 204 15.77 -11.11 -3.13
CA ILE A 204 14.50 -10.53 -3.57
C ILE A 204 14.79 -9.46 -4.63
N LYS A 205 13.96 -9.35 -5.66
CA LYS A 205 14.06 -8.23 -6.62
C LYS A 205 13.61 -6.95 -5.92
N HIS A 206 14.52 -6.00 -5.71
CA HIS A 206 14.18 -4.83 -4.92
C HIS A 206 14.95 -3.55 -5.30
N LYS A 207 14.43 -2.43 -4.80
CA LYS A 207 15.16 -1.18 -4.59
C LYS A 207 14.84 -0.67 -3.18
N VAL A 208 15.86 -0.21 -2.46
CA VAL A 208 15.68 0.56 -1.22
C VAL A 208 16.04 2.00 -1.54
N LEU A 209 15.03 2.87 -1.57
CA LEU A 209 15.16 4.28 -1.91
C LEU A 209 15.05 5.13 -0.65
N VAL A 210 16.03 6.00 -0.43
CA VAL A 210 16.09 6.90 0.72
C VAL A 210 16.23 8.33 0.21
N TYR A 211 15.31 9.21 0.61
CA TYR A 211 15.24 10.59 0.15
C TYR A 211 15.75 11.55 1.23
N GLU A 212 16.79 12.31 0.89
CA GLU A 212 17.38 13.33 1.77
C GLU A 212 16.38 14.46 2.07
N GLY A 213 16.27 14.84 3.35
CA GLY A 213 15.39 15.90 3.82
C GLY A 213 13.89 15.54 3.79
N ALA A 214 13.53 14.29 3.50
CA ALA A 214 12.16 13.82 3.58
C ALA A 214 11.87 13.24 4.98
N ASP A 215 10.70 13.60 5.53
CA ASP A 215 10.20 13.10 6.81
C ASP A 215 9.05 12.08 6.58
N HIS A 216 8.52 11.50 7.65
CA HIS A 216 7.39 10.58 7.60
C HIS A 216 6.18 11.21 6.90
N GLY A 217 5.57 10.46 5.97
CA GLY A 217 4.41 10.94 5.23
C GLY A 217 4.75 11.93 4.11
N PHE A 218 6.00 11.98 3.62
CA PHE A 218 6.44 12.97 2.63
C PHE A 218 5.66 12.97 1.31
N CYS A 219 4.89 11.92 1.00
CA CYS A 219 4.01 11.85 -0.18
C CYS A 219 2.59 12.42 0.04
N CYS A 220 2.22 12.78 1.27
CA CYS A 220 0.87 13.25 1.59
C CYS A 220 0.78 14.78 1.49
N ASP A 221 0.26 15.28 0.36
CA ASP A 221 0.09 16.71 0.06
C ASP A 221 -0.89 17.47 0.98
N ALA A 222 -1.60 16.75 1.85
CA ALA A 222 -2.51 17.30 2.84
C ALA A 222 -1.88 17.51 4.23
N ARG A 223 -0.55 17.35 4.38
CA ARG A 223 0.17 17.54 5.65
C ARG A 223 1.41 18.41 5.50
N GLY A 224 1.87 18.96 6.63
CA GLY A 224 3.08 19.78 6.69
C GLY A 224 4.39 19.04 6.37
N SER A 225 4.40 17.69 6.43
CA SER A 225 5.57 16.88 6.07
C SER A 225 5.72 16.62 4.57
N TYR A 226 4.79 17.10 3.74
CA TYR A 226 4.85 16.94 2.29
C TYR A 226 6.16 17.50 1.72
N ASN A 227 6.94 16.65 1.06
CA ASN A 227 8.14 17.04 0.34
C ASN A 227 7.89 16.81 -1.16
N PRO A 228 7.58 17.85 -1.95
CA PRO A 228 7.18 17.69 -3.34
C PRO A 228 8.28 17.09 -4.22
N THR A 229 9.55 17.39 -3.92
CA THR A 229 10.69 16.86 -4.67
C THR A 229 10.83 15.36 -4.44
N ALA A 230 10.84 14.92 -3.18
CA ALA A 230 10.91 13.50 -2.83
C ALA A 230 9.67 12.74 -3.31
N ALA A 231 8.47 13.31 -3.14
CA ALA A 231 7.23 12.70 -3.59
C ALA A 231 7.22 12.50 -5.10
N THR A 232 7.62 13.51 -5.89
CA THR A 232 7.67 13.40 -7.35
C THR A 232 8.65 12.31 -7.80
N ALA A 233 9.85 12.29 -7.23
CA ALA A 233 10.85 11.28 -7.56
C ALA A 233 10.41 9.86 -7.16
N ALA A 234 9.77 9.71 -6.00
CA ALA A 234 9.27 8.42 -5.55
C ALA A 234 8.11 7.90 -6.42
N PHE A 235 7.20 8.77 -6.85
CA PHE A 235 6.12 8.35 -7.76
C PHE A 235 6.61 8.00 -9.16
N GLN A 236 7.72 8.58 -9.65
CA GLN A 236 8.37 8.14 -10.88
C GLN A 236 8.85 6.69 -10.78
N GLU A 237 9.51 6.35 -9.67
CA GLU A 237 9.99 4.99 -9.38
C GLU A 237 8.83 3.98 -9.23
N VAL A 238 7.68 4.40 -8.69
CA VAL A 238 6.46 3.58 -8.67
C VAL A 238 5.92 3.32 -10.08
N GLN A 239 5.88 4.36 -10.93
CA GLN A 239 5.42 4.21 -12.32
C GLN A 239 6.34 3.24 -13.08
N GLU A 240 7.65 3.37 -12.93
CA GLU A 240 8.62 2.44 -13.53
C GLU A 240 8.43 1.00 -13.03
N LEU A 241 8.25 0.83 -11.71
CA LEU A 241 8.00 -0.48 -11.10
C LEU A 241 6.75 -1.14 -11.68
N PHE A 242 5.61 -0.43 -11.65
CA PHE A 242 4.33 -1.00 -12.07
C PHE A 242 4.24 -1.19 -13.57
N GLN A 243 4.81 -0.28 -14.37
CA GLN A 243 4.91 -0.48 -15.81
C GLN A 243 5.72 -1.73 -16.15
N ARG A 244 6.88 -1.91 -15.49
CA ARG A 244 7.77 -3.05 -15.75
C ARG A 244 7.15 -4.39 -15.34
N GLU A 245 6.51 -4.44 -14.17
CA GLU A 245 6.08 -5.71 -13.56
C GLU A 245 4.62 -6.06 -13.87
N LEU A 246 3.77 -5.07 -14.20
CA LEU A 246 2.34 -5.27 -14.46
C LEU A 246 1.95 -5.01 -15.93
N GLY A 247 2.74 -4.25 -16.69
CA GLY A 247 2.54 -4.06 -18.13
C GLY A 247 1.49 -3.02 -18.53
N ALA A 248 1.38 -1.91 -17.77
CA ALA A 248 0.51 -0.78 -18.10
C ALA A 248 0.99 0.06 -19.29
#